data_AF-A0A960PMP0-F1
#
_entry.id   AF-A0A960PMP0-F1
#
_cell.length_a   1.000
_cell.length_b   1.000
_cell.length_c   1.000
_cell.angle_alpha   90.00
_cell.angle_beta   90.00
_cell.angle_gamma   90.00
#
_symmetry.space_group_name_H-M   'P 1'
#
loop_
_entity.id
_entity.type
_entity.pdbx_description
1 polymer ?
#
loop_
_entity_poly.entity_id
_entity_poly.type
_entity_poly.pdbx_seq_one_letter_code
_entity_poly.pdbx_strand_id
1 'polypeptide(L)'
;VTAVLDWEMATLGDPLMDLGTSLGYWVDPGDPPEIQALALSPTTLPGNPSRTEVVALYEEASGRSAGDIVFYYAYGLFKIAVIIQQIYARYKKGLTGDPRFADLIVGVRGCAVAAAQAVARGRIDDLWL
;
A
#
# COMPACT_ATOMS: atom_id res chain seq x y z
N VAL A 1 -15.02 3.91 -16.12
CA VAL A 1 -15.20 2.67 -15.30
C VAL A 1 -16.59 2.12 -15.57
N THR A 2 -16.74 0.83 -15.91
CA THR A 2 -18.05 0.19 -16.16
C THR A 2 -18.51 -0.70 -15.01
N ALA A 3 -17.60 -1.21 -14.17
CA ALA A 3 -17.90 -1.96 -12.95
C ALA A 3 -16.73 -1.87 -11.94
N VAL A 4 -17.06 -2.01 -10.64
CA VAL A 4 -16.10 -2.21 -9.54
C VAL A 4 -16.39 -3.60 -8.95
N LEU A 5 -15.37 -4.43 -8.80
CA LEU A 5 -15.48 -5.83 -8.38
C LEU A 5 -14.89 -6.03 -6.97
N ASP A 6 -15.00 -7.25 -6.45
CA ASP A 6 -14.36 -7.69 -5.20
C ASP A 6 -14.86 -6.96 -3.93
N TRP A 7 -16.18 -7.02 -3.71
CA TRP A 7 -16.87 -6.35 -2.59
C TRP A 7 -16.86 -7.14 -1.28
N GLU A 8 -16.11 -8.25 -1.18
CA GLU A 8 -16.18 -9.14 0.00
C GLU A 8 -15.68 -8.49 1.30
N MET A 9 -14.88 -7.43 1.19
CA MET A 9 -14.38 -6.63 2.32
C MET A 9 -15.12 -5.30 2.52
N ALA A 10 -16.18 -5.03 1.76
CA ALA A 10 -16.88 -3.76 1.83
C ALA A 10 -17.62 -3.57 3.17
N THR A 11 -17.45 -2.41 3.77
CA THR A 11 -18.07 -2.05 5.06
C THR A 11 -18.24 -0.52 5.16
N LEU A 12 -18.98 -0.06 6.16
CA LEU A 12 -18.99 1.36 6.54
C LEU A 12 -17.72 1.68 7.35
N GLY A 13 -17.09 2.81 7.04
CA GLY A 13 -15.85 3.23 7.68
C GLY A 13 -15.40 4.64 7.28
N ASP A 14 -14.24 5.04 7.81
CA ASP A 14 -13.57 6.29 7.41
C ASP A 14 -13.00 6.12 5.98
N PRO A 15 -13.40 6.96 5.01
CA PRO A 15 -12.94 6.83 3.62
C PRO A 15 -11.42 6.98 3.45
N LEU A 16 -10.74 7.68 4.37
CA LEU A 16 -9.29 7.84 4.31
C LEU A 16 -8.55 6.53 4.60
N MET A 17 -9.20 5.55 5.24
CA MET A 17 -8.64 4.20 5.40
C MET A 17 -8.51 3.47 4.06
N ASP A 18 -9.44 3.69 3.14
CA ASP A 18 -9.38 3.13 1.78
C ASP A 18 -8.37 3.89 0.92
N LEU A 19 -8.30 5.22 1.04
CA LEU A 19 -7.24 6.02 0.40
C LEU A 19 -5.85 5.57 0.87
N GLY A 20 -5.63 5.47 2.18
CA GLY A 20 -4.38 4.99 2.76
C GLY A 20 -4.00 3.59 2.31
N THR A 21 -4.98 2.67 2.22
CA THR A 21 -4.76 1.32 1.65
C THR A 21 -4.36 1.39 0.18
N SER A 22 -5.02 2.24 -0.61
CA SER A 22 -4.74 2.43 -2.03
C SER A 22 -3.32 2.97 -2.25
N LEU A 23 -2.90 3.95 -1.43
CA LEU A 23 -1.55 4.49 -1.42
C LEU A 23 -0.51 3.44 -1.00
N GLY A 24 -0.85 2.53 -0.09
CA GLY A 24 0.00 1.41 0.30
C GLY A 24 0.32 0.44 -0.85
N TYR A 25 -0.58 0.30 -1.82
CA TYR A 25 -0.32 -0.44 -3.07
C TYR A 25 0.36 0.41 -4.15
N TRP A 26 0.38 1.73 -3.98
CA TRP A 26 0.96 2.68 -4.93
C TRP A 26 2.48 2.73 -4.74
N VAL A 27 3.21 1.91 -5.49
CA VAL A 27 4.68 1.88 -5.48
C VAL A 27 5.21 3.02 -6.35
N ASP A 28 6.16 3.77 -5.81
CA ASP A 28 6.79 4.93 -6.46
C ASP A 28 8.13 4.53 -7.14
N PRO A 29 8.49 5.14 -8.29
CA PRO A 29 9.78 4.88 -8.95
C PRO A 29 11.02 5.16 -8.08
N GLY A 30 10.90 6.04 -7.07
CA GLY A 30 11.95 6.37 -6.11
C GLY A 30 12.05 5.41 -4.92
N ASP A 31 11.13 4.46 -4.77
CA ASP A 31 11.22 3.45 -3.71
C ASP A 31 12.42 2.50 -3.93
N PRO A 32 13.00 1.90 -2.88
CA PRO A 32 14.08 0.93 -3.03
C PRO A 32 13.69 -0.28 -3.88
N PRO A 33 14.66 -0.97 -4.53
CA PRO A 33 14.39 -2.15 -5.34
C PRO A 33 13.58 -3.23 -4.62
N GLU A 34 13.77 -3.39 -3.31
CA GLU A 34 13.05 -4.38 -2.50
C GLU A 34 11.56 -4.05 -2.34
N ILE A 35 11.21 -2.76 -2.33
CA ILE A 35 9.82 -2.29 -2.32
C ILE A 35 9.25 -2.34 -3.72
N GLN A 36 10.02 -1.97 -4.74
CA GLN A 36 9.60 -2.07 -6.13
C GLN A 36 9.30 -3.51 -6.57
N ALA A 37 10.02 -4.49 -6.03
CA ALA A 37 9.75 -5.91 -6.26
C ALA A 37 8.37 -6.37 -5.75
N LEU A 38 7.72 -5.59 -4.89
CA LEU A 38 6.37 -5.84 -4.37
C LEU A 38 5.27 -5.18 -5.22
N ALA A 39 5.63 -4.44 -6.28
CA ALA A 39 4.66 -3.76 -7.13
C ALA A 39 3.73 -4.75 -7.81
N LEU A 40 2.44 -4.65 -7.49
CA LEU A 40 1.35 -5.44 -8.10
C LEU A 40 0.68 -4.70 -9.26
N SER A 41 1.19 -3.53 -9.64
CA SER A 41 0.58 -2.61 -10.61
C SER A 41 1.67 -1.80 -11.31
N PRO A 42 1.41 -1.26 -12.52
CA PRO A 42 2.40 -0.53 -13.30
C PRO A 42 2.63 0.92 -12.83
N THR A 43 2.46 1.21 -11.53
CA THR A 43 2.53 2.57 -10.97
C THR A 43 3.93 3.17 -11.04
N THR A 44 4.97 2.35 -11.19
CA THR A 44 6.36 2.78 -11.37
C THR A 44 6.68 3.21 -12.81
N LEU A 45 5.76 3.02 -13.77
CA LEU A 45 5.99 3.45 -15.15
C LEU A 45 5.81 4.98 -15.29
N PRO A 46 6.53 5.62 -16.24
CA PRO A 46 6.38 7.06 -16.49
C PRO A 46 4.93 7.47 -16.79
N GLY A 47 4.51 8.61 -16.25
CA GLY A 47 3.17 9.18 -16.45
C GLY A 47 2.16 8.84 -15.37
N ASN A 48 2.52 7.99 -14.39
CA ASN A 48 1.73 7.82 -13.17
C ASN A 48 2.00 8.97 -12.18
N PRO A 49 0.99 9.36 -11.38
CA PRO A 49 1.17 10.32 -10.30
C PRO A 49 1.97 9.74 -9.13
N SER A 50 2.67 10.59 -8.40
CA SER A 50 3.23 10.30 -7.06
C SER A 50 2.11 10.08 -6.03
N ARG A 51 2.45 9.59 -4.83
CA ARG A 51 1.41 9.38 -3.79
C ARG A 51 0.76 10.69 -3.37
N THR A 52 1.54 11.76 -3.22
CA THR A 52 1.00 13.09 -2.90
C THR A 52 0.12 13.64 -4.03
N GLU A 53 0.45 13.38 -5.30
CA GLU A 53 -0.41 13.77 -6.42
C GLU A 53 -1.72 12.97 -6.43
N VAL A 54 -1.71 11.68 -6.10
CA VAL A 54 -2.94 10.88 -5.90
C VAL A 54 -3.81 11.46 -4.78
N VAL A 55 -3.20 11.91 -3.68
CA VAL A 55 -3.90 12.56 -2.58
C VAL A 55 -4.55 13.86 -3.05
N ALA A 56 -3.82 14.71 -3.79
CA ALA A 56 -4.37 15.96 -4.31
C ALA A 56 -5.56 15.72 -5.25
N LEU A 57 -5.45 14.73 -6.15
CA LEU A 57 -6.56 14.32 -7.03
C LEU A 57 -7.78 13.84 -6.23
N TYR A 58 -7.56 13.11 -5.13
CA TYR A 58 -8.63 12.68 -4.24
C TYR A 58 -9.30 13.88 -3.54
N GLU A 59 -8.53 14.81 -2.98
CA GLU A 59 -9.08 16.00 -2.31
C GLU A 59 -9.89 16.86 -3.27
N GLU A 60 -9.38 17.09 -4.49
CA GLU A 60 -10.08 17.83 -5.54
C GLU A 60 -11.40 17.16 -5.94
N ALA A 61 -11.37 15.85 -6.22
CA ALA A 61 -12.56 15.12 -6.69
C ALA A 61 -13.61 14.92 -5.59
N SER A 62 -13.19 14.75 -4.34
CA SER A 62 -14.10 14.46 -3.22
C SER A 62 -14.55 15.70 -2.45
N GLY A 63 -13.85 16.82 -2.56
CA GLY A 63 -14.04 18.02 -1.72
C GLY A 63 -13.72 17.79 -0.25
N ARG A 64 -12.99 16.71 0.09
CA ARG A 64 -12.62 16.34 1.46
C ARG A 64 -11.12 16.49 1.64
N SER A 65 -10.70 16.98 2.82
CA SER A 65 -9.28 16.95 3.16
C SER A 65 -8.82 15.53 3.51
N ALA A 66 -7.60 15.19 3.12
CA ALA A 66 -6.90 13.95 3.44
C ALA A 66 -6.29 13.94 4.85
N GLY A 67 -6.35 15.07 5.58
CA GLY A 67 -5.96 15.16 6.98
C GLY A 67 -4.53 14.67 7.25
N ASP A 68 -4.36 13.87 8.31
CA ASP A 68 -3.08 13.20 8.61
C ASP A 68 -2.87 12.00 7.69
N ILE A 69 -2.51 12.27 6.44
CA ILE A 69 -2.34 11.24 5.43
C ILE A 69 -1.20 10.26 5.75
N VAL A 70 -0.22 10.67 6.57
CA VAL A 70 0.88 9.80 7.01
C VAL A 70 0.35 8.67 7.88
N PHE A 71 -0.57 8.98 8.81
CA PHE A 71 -1.26 7.97 9.61
C PHE A 71 -2.00 6.96 8.72
N TYR A 72 -2.81 7.45 7.77
CA TYR A 72 -3.61 6.57 6.91
C TYR A 72 -2.74 5.72 5.97
N TYR A 73 -1.65 6.27 5.45
CA TYR A 73 -0.68 5.53 4.65
C TYR A 73 0.03 4.43 5.48
N ALA A 74 0.48 4.76 6.69
CA ALA A 74 1.07 3.77 7.59
C ALA A 74 0.07 2.66 7.97
N TYR A 75 -1.19 3.00 8.19
CA TYR A 75 -2.26 2.02 8.39
C TYR A 75 -2.46 1.14 7.15
N GLY A 76 -2.48 1.73 5.95
CA GLY A 76 -2.59 0.99 4.69
C GLY A 76 -1.48 -0.04 4.53
N LEU A 77 -0.23 0.35 4.77
CA LEU A 77 0.92 -0.55 4.77
C LEU A 77 0.81 -1.64 5.83
N PHE A 78 0.34 -1.31 7.04
CA PHE A 78 0.08 -2.30 8.09
C PHE A 78 -0.98 -3.33 7.68
N LYS A 79 -2.11 -2.87 7.11
CA LYS A 79 -3.18 -3.74 6.59
C LYS A 79 -2.65 -4.68 5.51
N ILE A 80 -1.87 -4.17 4.56
CA ILE A 80 -1.22 -4.98 3.52
C ILE A 80 -0.27 -5.99 4.15
N ALA A 81 0.56 -5.58 5.13
CA ALA A 81 1.47 -6.46 5.86
C ALA A 81 0.72 -7.63 6.52
N VAL A 82 -0.45 -7.37 7.12
CA VAL A 82 -1.29 -8.42 7.71
C VAL A 82 -1.80 -9.38 6.63
N ILE A 83 -2.31 -8.88 5.50
CA ILE A 83 -2.82 -9.70 4.40
C ILE A 83 -1.72 -10.67 3.90
N ILE A 84 -0.55 -10.15 3.56
CA ILE A 84 0.56 -10.97 3.05
C ILE A 84 1.14 -11.90 4.12
N GLN A 85 1.18 -11.47 5.40
CA GLN A 85 1.59 -12.32 6.52
C GLN A 85 0.66 -13.52 6.71
N GLN A 86 -0.65 -13.36 6.51
CA GLN A 86 -1.62 -14.45 6.58
C GLN A 86 -1.45 -15.47 5.44
N ILE A 87 -1.07 -15.02 4.25
CA ILE A 87 -0.78 -15.92 3.11
C ILE A 87 0.52 -16.68 3.36
N TYR A 88 1.59 -15.97 3.75
CA TYR A 88 2.87 -16.58 4.12
C TYR A 88 2.71 -17.62 5.25
N ALA A 89 1.90 -17.32 6.27
CA ALA A 89 1.67 -18.25 7.38
C ALA A 89 1.01 -19.56 6.92
N ARG A 90 0.09 -19.51 5.94
CA ARG A 90 -0.51 -20.71 5.33
C ARG A 90 0.53 -21.53 4.56
N TYR A 91 1.38 -20.85 3.78
CA TYR A 91 2.47 -21.50 3.06
C TYR A 91 3.45 -22.20 4.01
N LYS A 92 3.89 -21.52 5.07
CA LYS A 92 4.80 -22.10 6.08
C LYS A 92 4.22 -23.29 6.83
N LYS A 93 2.90 -23.34 6.99
CA LYS A 93 2.18 -24.48 7.59
C LYS A 93 1.92 -25.63 6.60
N GLY A 94 2.33 -25.50 5.34
CA GLY A 94 2.05 -26.49 4.29
C GLY A 94 0.58 -26.53 3.87
N LEU A 95 -0.23 -25.51 4.22
CA LEU A 95 -1.64 -25.41 3.81
C LEU A 95 -1.79 -24.93 2.36
N THR A 96 -0.69 -24.47 1.75
CA THR A 96 -0.56 -24.18 0.32
C THR A 96 0.87 -24.48 -0.10
N GLY A 97 1.05 -24.96 -1.33
CA GLY A 97 2.35 -25.32 -1.91
C GLY A 97 2.87 -24.33 -2.94
N ASP A 98 2.21 -23.19 -3.14
CA ASP A 98 2.62 -22.21 -4.16
C ASP A 98 3.95 -21.54 -3.77
N PRO A 99 5.04 -21.75 -4.54
CA PRO A 99 6.36 -21.23 -4.20
C PRO A 99 6.41 -19.70 -4.18
N ARG A 100 5.50 -19.01 -4.88
CA ARG A 100 5.41 -17.53 -4.86
C ARG A 100 5.15 -17.00 -3.45
N PHE A 101 4.52 -17.79 -2.59
CA PHE A 101 4.19 -17.38 -1.23
C PHE A 101 5.38 -17.50 -0.25
N ALA A 102 6.48 -18.13 -0.65
CA ALA A 102 7.68 -18.24 0.18
C ALA A 102 8.32 -16.87 0.47
N ASP A 103 8.28 -15.98 -0.51
CA ASP A 103 8.96 -14.68 -0.47
C ASP A 103 8.09 -13.56 0.10
N LEU A 104 6.80 -13.82 0.39
CA LEU A 104 5.89 -12.83 0.97
C LEU A 104 6.35 -12.27 2.32
N ILE A 105 7.23 -12.97 3.03
CA ILE A 105 7.87 -12.46 4.26
C ILE A 105 8.74 -11.22 4.00
N VAL A 106 9.31 -11.10 2.80
CA VAL A 106 10.03 -9.90 2.37
C VAL A 106 9.06 -8.73 2.26
N GLY A 107 7.87 -8.97 1.70
CA GLY A 107 6.80 -7.99 1.62
C GLY A 107 6.36 -7.48 2.99
N VAL A 108 6.20 -8.36 3.99
CA VAL A 108 5.85 -7.98 5.37
C VAL A 108 6.86 -6.97 5.92
N ARG A 109 8.16 -7.25 5.73
CA ARG A 109 9.25 -6.38 6.18
C ARG A 109 9.27 -5.08 5.39
N GLY A 110 9.04 -5.13 4.08
CA GLY A 110 8.96 -3.97 3.21
C GLY A 110 7.90 -2.98 3.68
N CYS A 111 6.67 -3.46 3.92
CA CYS A 111 5.59 -2.64 4.47
C CYS A 111 5.94 -2.02 5.83
N ALA A 112 6.54 -2.81 6.74
CA ALA A 112 6.93 -2.32 8.06
C ALA A 112 8.00 -1.22 8.00
N VAL A 113 9.02 -1.40 7.14
CA VAL A 113 10.07 -0.39 6.92
C VAL A 113 9.48 0.86 6.30
N ALA A 114 8.69 0.74 5.24
CA ALA A 114 8.05 1.88 4.58
C ALA A 114 7.18 2.69 5.56
N ALA A 115 6.39 2.01 6.40
CA ALA A 115 5.56 2.68 7.41
C ALA A 115 6.42 3.43 8.45
N ALA A 116 7.49 2.81 8.93
CA ALA A 116 8.42 3.46 9.86
C ALA A 116 9.10 4.68 9.23
N GLN A 117 9.51 4.61 7.96
CA GLN A 117 10.13 5.76 7.27
C GLN A 117 9.13 6.90 7.06
N ALA A 118 7.88 6.59 6.69
CA ALA A 118 6.83 7.58 6.52
C ALA A 118 6.55 8.34 7.81
N VAL A 119 6.36 7.61 8.92
CA VAL A 119 6.15 8.22 10.23
C VAL A 119 7.36 9.04 10.68
N ALA A 120 8.58 8.51 10.50
CA ALA A 120 9.80 9.21 10.91
C ALA A 120 10.04 10.52 10.14
N ARG A 121 9.66 10.58 8.87
CA ARG A 121 9.83 11.78 8.02
C ARG A 121 8.61 12.70 7.98
N GLY A 122 7.44 12.23 8.40
CA GLY A 122 6.19 12.99 8.29
C GLY A 122 5.74 13.22 6.85
N ARG A 123 6.02 12.29 5.94
CA ARG A 123 5.63 12.34 4.52
C ARG A 123 5.39 10.93 3.96
N ILE A 124 4.88 10.83 2.73
CA ILE A 124 4.55 9.55 2.08
C ILE A 124 5.33 9.29 0.78
N ASP A 125 5.95 10.32 0.21
CA ASP A 125 6.87 10.22 -0.93
C ASP A 125 8.32 10.38 -0.48
N ASP A 126 9.26 10.00 -1.35
CA ASP A 126 10.71 10.21 -1.17
C ASP A 126 11.23 9.66 0.17
N LEU A 127 10.71 8.53 0.63
CA LEU A 127 10.96 8.00 1.97
C LEU A 127 12.40 7.49 2.18
N TRP A 128 13.21 7.45 1.13
CA TRP A 128 14.63 7.03 1.17
C TRP A 128 15.60 8.13 0.71
N LEU A 129 15.08 9.32 0.43
CA LEU A 129 15.85 10.56 0.30
C LEU A 129 15.86 11.30 1.64
#